data_AF-G8ZFM0-F1
#
_entry.id   AF-G8ZFM0-F1
#
_cell.length_a   1.000
_cell.length_b   1.000
_cell.length_c   1.000
_cell.angle_alpha   90.00
_cell.angle_beta   90.00
_cell.angle_gamma   90.00
#
_symmetry.space_group_name_H-M   'P 1'
#
loop_
_entity.id
_entity.type
_entity.pdbx_description
1 polymer ?
#
loop_
_entity_poly.entity_id
_entity_poly.type
_entity_poly.pdbx_seq_one_letter_code
_entity_poly.pdbx_strand_id
1 'polypeptide(L)'
;MAQAVEAPVSVRLPKYIIRKIDELVEKGEFKSRSDFIKYAVTLALGQIMMEQARELARKITPEEAQVRSKEALQKLLAAEIDEWPEEDIKELLEDIDKKWKKLKGARK
;
A
#
# COMPACT_ATOMS: atom_id res chain seq x y z
N MET A 1 -12.80 6.48 3.18
CA MET A 1 -12.15 5.15 3.07
C MET A 1 -12.44 4.62 1.67
N ALA A 2 -11.41 4.41 0.84
CA ALA A 2 -11.60 3.88 -0.51
C ALA A 2 -12.03 2.41 -0.41
N GLN A 3 -13.26 2.11 -0.80
CA GLN A 3 -13.79 0.76 -0.83
C GLN A 3 -13.00 -0.04 -1.87
N ALA A 4 -12.33 -1.11 -1.47
CA ALA A 4 -11.62 -1.99 -2.40
C ALA A 4 -12.67 -2.72 -3.26
N VAL A 5 -12.94 -2.19 -4.44
CA VAL A 5 -13.83 -2.82 -5.41
C VAL A 5 -13.08 -3.97 -6.06
N GLU A 6 -13.28 -5.19 -5.56
CA GLU A 6 -12.77 -6.40 -6.24
C GLU A 6 -13.67 -6.68 -7.46
N ALA A 7 -13.28 -6.14 -8.61
CA ALA A 7 -13.91 -6.46 -9.89
C ALA A 7 -13.12 -7.57 -10.61
N PRO A 8 -13.80 -8.60 -11.17
CA PRO A 8 -13.13 -9.59 -12.00
C PRO A 8 -12.63 -8.93 -13.29
N VAL A 9 -11.37 -9.20 -13.65
CA VAL A 9 -10.74 -8.70 -14.89
C VAL A 9 -10.37 -9.89 -15.77
N SER A 10 -10.93 -9.93 -16.98
CA SER A 10 -10.60 -10.94 -17.98
C SER A 10 -9.43 -10.48 -18.86
N VAL A 11 -8.39 -11.28 -18.97
CA VAL A 11 -7.19 -10.98 -19.76
C VAL A 11 -6.89 -12.10 -20.76
N ARG A 12 -6.28 -11.75 -21.90
CA ARG A 12 -5.74 -12.73 -22.85
C ARG A 12 -4.25 -12.89 -22.62
N LEU A 13 -3.82 -14.11 -22.30
CA LEU A 13 -2.42 -14.46 -22.11
C LEU A 13 -2.02 -15.58 -23.06
N PRO A 14 -0.75 -15.60 -23.53
CA PRO A 14 -0.22 -16.73 -24.27
C PRO A 14 -0.35 -18.03 -23.47
N LYS A 15 -0.69 -19.14 -24.14
CA LYS A 15 -0.89 -20.45 -23.49
C LYS A 15 0.29 -20.89 -22.63
N TYR A 16 1.52 -20.61 -23.08
CA TYR A 16 2.72 -21.01 -22.34
C TYR A 16 2.88 -20.25 -21.02
N ILE A 17 2.40 -19.00 -20.93
CA ILE A 17 2.40 -18.23 -19.69
C ILE A 17 1.38 -18.82 -18.72
N ILE A 18 0.16 -19.10 -19.20
CA ILE A 18 -0.90 -19.72 -18.37
C ILE A 18 -0.39 -21.01 -17.74
N ARG A 19 0.27 -21.87 -18.52
CA ARG A 19 0.89 -23.10 -18.02
C ARG A 19 1.92 -22.86 -16.92
N LYS A 20 2.82 -21.88 -17.09
CA LYS A 20 3.81 -21.55 -16.06
C LYS A 20 3.16 -21.04 -14.77
N ILE A 21 2.09 -20.24 -14.89
CA ILE A 21 1.33 -19.78 -13.71
C ILE A 21 0.71 -20.98 -13.00
N ASP A 22 0.14 -21.92 -13.75
CA ASP A 22 -0.43 -23.15 -13.18
C ASP A 22 0.60 -23.97 -12.43
N GLU A 23 1.78 -24.18 -13.02
CA GLU A 23 2.87 -24.91 -12.37
C GLU A 23 3.29 -24.28 -11.04
N LEU A 24 3.29 -22.95 -10.93
CA LEU A 24 3.62 -22.23 -9.68
C LEU A 24 2.52 -22.38 -8.62
N VAL A 25 1.25 -22.39 -9.05
CA VAL A 25 0.12 -22.63 -8.15
C VAL A 25 0.11 -24.08 -7.67
N GLU A 26 0.35 -25.04 -8.56
CA GLU A 26 0.43 -26.47 -8.23
C GLU A 26 1.56 -26.78 -7.25
N LYS A 27 2.69 -26.08 -7.35
CA LYS A 27 3.80 -26.18 -6.39
C LYS A 27 3.51 -25.54 -5.03
N GLY A 28 2.40 -24.81 -4.89
CA GLY A 28 2.03 -24.10 -3.68
C GLY A 28 2.81 -22.80 -3.45
N GLU A 29 3.54 -22.29 -4.45
CA GLU A 29 4.22 -21.00 -4.35
C GLU A 29 3.21 -19.84 -4.30
N PHE A 30 2.04 -20.04 -4.91
CA PHE A 30 0.92 -19.09 -4.90
C PHE A 30 -0.39 -19.80 -4.60
N LYS A 31 -1.31 -19.11 -3.91
CA LYS A 31 -2.61 -19.68 -3.53
C LYS A 31 -3.55 -19.88 -4.72
N SER A 32 -3.42 -19.05 -5.75
CA SER A 32 -4.25 -19.09 -6.96
C SER A 32 -3.58 -18.32 -8.10
N ARG A 33 -4.09 -18.47 -9.32
CA ARG A 33 -3.68 -17.62 -10.45
C ARG A 33 -3.86 -16.13 -10.16
N SER A 34 -4.97 -15.76 -9.52
CA SER A 34 -5.24 -14.36 -9.15
C SER A 34 -4.24 -13.82 -8.15
N ASP A 35 -3.80 -14.64 -7.20
CA ASP A 35 -2.78 -14.28 -6.21
C ASP A 35 -1.43 -14.00 -6.89
N PHE A 36 -1.02 -14.89 -7.81
CA PHE A 36 0.15 -14.68 -8.65
C PHE A 36 0.06 -13.37 -9.46
N ILE A 37 -1.07 -13.12 -10.12
CA ILE A 37 -1.25 -11.90 -10.93
C ILE A 37 -1.21 -10.64 -10.06
N LYS A 38 -1.88 -10.63 -8.90
CA LYS A 38 -1.82 -9.50 -7.95
C LYS A 38 -0.39 -9.22 -7.52
N TYR A 39 0.37 -10.27 -7.17
CA TYR A 39 1.79 -10.15 -6.82
C TYR A 39 2.62 -9.57 -7.99
N ALA A 40 2.49 -10.15 -9.18
CA ALA A 40 3.27 -9.74 -10.35
C ALA A 40 3.01 -8.28 -10.75
N VAL A 41 1.75 -7.84 -10.73
CA VAL A 41 1.36 -6.45 -11.00
C VAL A 41 1.95 -5.51 -9.96
N THR A 42 1.87 -5.88 -8.67
CA THR A 42 2.43 -5.06 -7.58
C THR A 42 3.94 -4.88 -7.72
N LEU A 43 4.65 -5.97 -8.04
CA LEU A 43 6.10 -5.95 -8.25
C LEU A 43 6.48 -5.05 -9.44
N ALA A 44 5.80 -5.22 -10.57
CA ALA A 44 6.06 -4.45 -11.78
C ALA A 44 5.79 -2.95 -11.58
N LEU A 45 4.67 -2.60 -10.92
CA LEU A 45 4.35 -1.22 -10.58
C LEU A 45 5.43 -0.60 -9.69
N GLY A 46 5.88 -1.33 -8.66
CA GLY A 46 6.95 -0.87 -7.78
C GLY A 46 8.24 -0.57 -8.55
N GLN A 47 8.63 -1.44 -9.48
CA GLN A 47 9.82 -1.25 -10.32
C GLN A 47 9.70 0.00 -11.21
N ILE A 48 8.57 0.17 -11.89
CA ILE A 48 8.31 1.34 -12.76
C ILE A 48 8.34 2.63 -11.95
N MET A 49 7.68 2.66 -10.80
CA MET A 49 7.65 3.84 -9.94
C MET A 49 9.03 4.21 -9.40
N MET A 50 9.85 3.22 -9.01
CA MET A 50 11.23 3.47 -8.58
C MET A 50 12.10 4.00 -9.70
N GLU A 51 11.96 3.48 -10.92
CA GLU A 51 12.69 3.95 -12.08
C GLU A 51 12.33 5.41 -12.41
N GLN A 52 11.03 5.73 -12.43
CA GLN A 52 10.55 7.10 -12.60
C GLN A 52 11.08 8.04 -11.51
N ALA A 53 11.07 7.59 -10.24
CA ALA A 53 11.62 8.38 -9.14
C ALA A 53 13.11 8.64 -9.31
N ARG A 54 13.88 7.64 -9.78
CA ARG A 54 15.31 7.81 -10.09
C ARG A 54 15.54 8.78 -11.25
N GLU A 55 14.74 8.72 -12.31
CA GLU A 55 14.84 9.67 -13.41
C GLU A 55 14.52 11.10 -12.98
N LEU A 56 13.49 11.27 -12.15
CA LEU A 56 13.16 12.57 -11.56
C LEU A 56 14.31 13.08 -10.67
N ALA A 57 14.87 12.21 -9.82
CA ALA A 57 15.99 12.58 -8.96
C ALA A 57 17.25 12.96 -9.75
N ARG A 58 17.50 12.34 -10.91
CA ARG A 58 18.62 12.70 -11.80
C ARG A 58 18.46 14.09 -12.43
N LYS A 59 17.22 14.55 -12.62
CA LYS A 59 16.91 15.85 -13.25
C LYS A 59 16.85 17.00 -12.24
N ILE A 60 16.64 16.69 -10.96
CA ILE A 60 16.55 17.69 -9.90
C ILE A 60 17.96 18.15 -9.51
N THR A 61 18.18 19.45 -9.57
CA THR A 61 19.40 20.07 -9.04
C THR A 61 19.39 20.08 -7.50
N PRO A 62 20.54 20.12 -6.82
CA PRO A 62 20.61 20.14 -5.35
C PRO A 62 19.81 21.28 -4.71
N GLU A 63 19.73 22.43 -5.39
CA GLU A 63 19.00 23.61 -4.92
C GLU A 63 17.48 23.41 -5.00
N GLU A 64 16.96 22.82 -6.08
CA GLU A 64 15.54 22.49 -6.22
C GLU A 64 15.08 21.42 -5.21
N ALA A 65 15.95 20.46 -4.88
CA ALA A 65 15.68 19.48 -3.83
C ALA A 65 15.52 20.14 -2.45
N GLN A 66 16.36 21.12 -2.12
CA GLN A 66 16.28 21.85 -0.85
C GLN A 66 15.02 22.71 -0.76
N VAL A 67 14.63 23.37 -1.85
CA VAL A 67 13.38 24.16 -1.90
C VAL A 67 12.17 23.25 -1.70
N ARG A 68 12.09 22.12 -2.44
CA ARG A 68 11.03 21.12 -2.25
C ARG A 68 10.99 20.54 -0.84
N SER A 69 12.14 20.28 -0.24
CA SER A 69 12.22 19.77 1.13
C SER A 69 11.73 20.81 2.14
N LYS A 70 12.07 22.08 1.96
CA LYS A 70 11.59 23.18 2.83
C LYS A 70 10.07 23.36 2.68
N GLU A 71 9.54 23.29 1.47
CA GLU A 71 8.09 23.37 1.22
C GLU A 71 7.33 22.15 1.78
N ALA A 72 7.87 20.94 1.64
CA ALA A 72 7.28 19.73 2.22
C ALA A 72 7.28 19.80 3.75
N LEU A 73 8.36 20.29 4.36
CA LEU A 73 8.46 20.51 5.80
C LEU A 73 7.47 21.58 6.27
N GLN A 74 7.35 22.71 5.54
CA GLN A 74 6.35 23.73 5.82
C GLN A 74 4.93 23.17 5.73
N LYS A 75 4.63 22.31 4.75
CA LYS A 75 3.33 21.65 4.65
C LYS A 75 3.08 20.62 5.74
N LEU A 76 4.11 19.91 6.22
CA LEU A 76 3.99 19.00 7.37
C LEU A 76 3.83 19.75 8.70
N LEU A 77 4.39 20.96 8.81
CA LEU A 77 4.23 21.83 9.97
C LEU A 77 2.90 22.59 9.92
N ALA A 78 2.43 22.94 8.73
CA ALA A 78 1.17 23.66 8.49
C ALA A 78 -0.05 22.73 8.41
N ALA A 79 0.13 21.48 7.98
CA ALA A 79 -0.75 20.39 8.36
C ALA A 79 -0.43 20.10 9.82
N GLU A 80 -0.94 20.98 10.68
CA GLU A 80 -0.98 20.82 12.13
C GLU A 80 -1.02 19.33 12.45
N ILE A 81 -0.01 18.85 13.16
CA ILE A 81 -0.29 17.82 14.13
C ILE A 81 -1.33 18.51 15.00
N ASP A 82 -2.62 18.28 14.72
CA ASP A 82 -3.66 18.52 15.69
C ASP A 82 -3.07 17.90 16.96
N GLU A 83 -2.81 18.70 17.99
CA GLU A 83 -2.72 18.14 19.32
C GLU A 83 -4.12 17.60 19.55
N TRP A 84 -4.34 16.32 19.19
CA TRP A 84 -5.62 15.67 19.38
C TRP A 84 -5.91 15.86 20.87
N PRO A 85 -7.02 16.53 21.23
CA PRO A 85 -7.39 16.72 22.61
C PRO A 85 -7.27 15.39 23.36
N GLU A 86 -6.78 15.42 24.60
CA GLU A 86 -6.56 14.18 25.38
C GLU A 86 -7.84 13.33 25.44
N GLU A 87 -9.02 13.97 25.42
CA GLU A 87 -10.32 13.33 25.28
C GLU A 87 -10.47 12.49 23.99
N ASP A 88 -10.08 13.01 22.82
CA ASP A 88 -10.22 12.32 21.53
C ASP A 88 -9.25 11.11 21.45
N ILE A 89 -8.06 11.27 22.02
CA ILE A 89 -7.08 10.17 22.16
C ILE A 89 -7.66 9.08 23.07
N LYS A 90 -8.28 9.46 24.18
CA LYS A 90 -8.88 8.53 25.14
C LYS A 90 -10.04 7.75 24.52
N GLU A 91 -10.94 8.42 23.80
CA GLU A 91 -12.05 7.78 23.11
C GLU A 91 -11.54 6.77 22.06
N LEU A 92 -10.53 7.16 21.28
CA LEU A 92 -9.89 6.29 20.29
C LEU A 92 -9.26 5.05 20.94
N LEU A 93 -8.56 5.22 22.07
CA LEU A 93 -7.94 4.10 22.81
C LEU A 93 -8.98 3.14 23.38
N GLU A 94 -10.10 3.65 23.92
CA GLU A 94 -11.20 2.81 24.40
C GLU A 94 -11.85 2.00 23.27
N ASP A 95 -12.01 2.60 22.09
CA ASP A 95 -12.56 1.92 20.93
C ASP A 95 -11.63 0.85 20.37
N ILE A 96 -10.32 1.09 20.40
CA ILE A 96 -9.31 0.09 20.06
C ILE A 96 -9.37 -1.07 21.06
N ASP A 97 -9.44 -0.80 22.36
CA ASP A 97 -9.55 -1.85 23.40
C ASP A 97 -10.83 -2.68 23.24
N LYS A 98 -11.99 -2.05 22.99
CA LYS A 98 -13.26 -2.75 22.70
C LYS A 98 -13.14 -3.64 21.47
N LYS A 99 -12.55 -3.13 20.38
CA LYS A 99 -12.33 -3.92 19.14
C LYS A 99 -11.38 -5.08 19.40
N TRP A 100 -10.32 -4.86 20.18
CA TRP A 100 -9.33 -5.88 20.52
C TRP A 100 -9.92 -6.98 21.39
N LYS A 101 -10.75 -6.63 22.40
CA LYS A 101 -11.50 -7.58 23.23
C LYS A 101 -12.49 -8.41 22.43
N LYS A 102 -13.19 -7.81 21.46
CA LYS A 102 -14.06 -8.52 20.50
C LYS A 102 -13.27 -9.50 19.64
N LEU A 103 -12.11 -9.09 19.11
CA LEU A 103 -11.24 -9.95 18.29
C LEU A 103 -10.59 -11.08 19.07
N LYS A 104 -10.23 -10.86 20.34
CA LYS A 104 -9.63 -11.86 21.23
C LYS A 104 -10.65 -12.80 21.87
N GLY A 105 -11.95 -12.66 21.56
CA GLY A 105 -12.99 -13.57 22.04
C GLY A 105 -13.16 -13.57 23.56
N ALA A 106 -12.94 -12.44 24.23
CA ALA A 106 -13.22 -12.31 25.65
C ALA A 106 -14.74 -12.23 25.88
N ARG A 107 -15.39 -13.40 25.89
CA ARG A 107 -16.67 -13.62 26.58
C ARG A 107 -16.46 -13.21 28.05
N LYS A 108 -17.22 -12.23 28.53
CA LYS A 108 -17.71 -12.28 29.90
C LYS A 108 -18.82 -13.32 29.95
#